data_AF-A0A7R9MMD8-F1
#
_entry.id   AF-A0A7R9MMD8-F1
#
_cell.length_a   1.000
_cell.length_b   1.000
_cell.length_c   1.000
_cell.angle_alpha   90.00
_cell.angle_beta   90.00
_cell.angle_gamma   90.00
#
_symmetry.space_group_name_H-M   'P 1'
#
loop_
_entity.id
_entity.type
_entity.pdbx_description
1 polymer ?
#
loop_
_entity_poly.entity_id
_entity_poly.type
_entity_poly.pdbx_seq_one_letter_code
_entity_poly.pdbx_strand_id
1 'polypeptide(L)'
;MYKLFILITLSCSIYLSNGEWVLEWQDEFDGNTVNLDNWAYSDMCEGKTPSQPWGNHELQCYANDKNNVRVEKGNLVLTATPLNTPQREHNYTSGKLIGKKGFTYGKFEMRGRVPKGKHLWPAFWMLPKDFVYGSTFAAS
;
A
#
# COMPACT_ATOMS: atom_id res chain seq x y z
N MET A 1 -45.10 -24.46 35.40
CA MET A 1 -43.94 -24.65 34.50
C MET A 1 -44.03 -23.54 33.45
N TYR A 2 -43.18 -22.52 33.56
CA TYR A 2 -43.34 -21.25 32.85
C TYR A 2 -42.91 -21.35 31.37
N LYS A 3 -43.79 -20.94 30.44
CA LYS A 3 -43.46 -20.74 29.02
C LYS A 3 -42.63 -19.46 28.89
N LEU A 4 -41.43 -19.57 28.35
CA LEU A 4 -40.58 -18.43 27.98
C LEU A 4 -40.97 -17.95 26.58
N PHE A 5 -41.47 -16.72 26.47
CA PHE A 5 -41.62 -16.00 25.20
C PHE A 5 -40.51 -14.95 25.12
N ILE A 6 -39.64 -15.04 24.12
CA ILE A 6 -38.68 -13.97 23.78
C ILE A 6 -39.23 -13.25 22.56
N LEU A 7 -39.63 -11.98 22.77
CA LEU A 7 -40.04 -11.07 21.73
C LEU A 7 -38.79 -10.38 21.17
N ILE A 8 -38.40 -10.70 19.94
CA ILE A 8 -37.31 -10.01 19.25
C ILE A 8 -37.90 -8.75 18.62
N THR A 9 -37.61 -7.58 19.19
CA THR A 9 -37.82 -6.29 18.51
C THR A 9 -36.55 -5.92 17.77
N LEU A 10 -36.50 -6.26 16.49
CA LEU A 10 -35.49 -5.71 15.58
C LEU A 10 -35.98 -4.34 15.12
N SER A 11 -35.58 -3.27 15.82
CA SER A 11 -35.80 -1.91 15.33
C SER A 11 -34.81 -1.65 14.18
N CYS A 12 -35.26 -1.82 12.95
CA CYS A 12 -34.57 -1.35 11.77
C CYS A 12 -34.74 0.17 11.71
N SER A 13 -33.79 0.92 12.27
CA SER A 13 -33.67 2.34 11.98
C SER A 13 -33.08 2.49 10.58
N ILE A 14 -33.90 2.94 9.64
CA ILE A 14 -33.44 3.37 8.32
C ILE A 14 -32.63 4.65 8.54
N TYR A 15 -31.30 4.57 8.50
CA TYR A 15 -30.45 5.76 8.44
C TYR A 15 -30.51 6.32 7.01
N LEU A 16 -31.05 7.54 6.87
CA LEU A 16 -30.82 8.39 5.71
C LEU A 16 -29.33 8.71 5.66
N SER A 17 -28.63 8.34 4.58
CA SER A 17 -27.21 8.70 4.41
C SER A 17 -27.09 10.20 4.14
N ASN A 18 -26.71 10.98 5.14
CA ASN A 18 -26.57 12.45 5.06
C ASN A 18 -25.35 12.93 4.24
N GLY A 19 -24.91 12.18 3.22
CA GLY A 19 -23.69 12.50 2.47
C GLY A 19 -22.41 12.42 3.32
N GLU A 20 -22.46 11.74 4.46
CA GLU A 20 -21.29 11.48 5.30
C GLU A 20 -20.44 10.36 4.70
N TRP A 21 -19.11 10.52 4.76
CA TRP A 21 -18.18 9.47 4.37
C TRP A 21 -18.28 8.30 5.34
N VAL A 22 -18.51 7.10 4.81
CA VAL A 22 -18.47 5.84 5.59
C VAL A 22 -17.09 5.20 5.40
N LEU A 23 -16.48 4.77 6.50
CA LEU A 23 -15.23 4.04 6.46
C LEU A 23 -15.45 2.64 5.87
N GLU A 24 -14.92 2.41 4.67
CA GLU A 24 -15.01 1.12 3.97
C GLU A 24 -13.80 0.22 4.30
N TRP A 25 -12.61 0.80 4.47
CA TRP A 25 -11.37 0.06 4.71
C TRP A 25 -10.29 0.95 5.32
N GLN A 26 -9.45 0.35 6.16
CA GLN A 26 -8.25 0.96 6.73
C GLN A 26 -7.19 -0.11 7.05
N ASP A 27 -5.96 0.35 7.24
CA ASP A 27 -4.88 -0.39 7.85
C ASP A 27 -4.06 0.57 8.72
N GLU A 28 -4.19 0.44 10.04
CA GLU A 28 -3.49 1.28 11.02
C GLU A 28 -2.08 0.75 11.35
N PHE A 29 -1.69 -0.40 10.76
CA PHE A 29 -0.39 -1.04 11.00
C PHE A 29 -0.10 -1.35 12.49
N ASP A 30 -1.14 -1.71 13.26
CA ASP A 30 -1.02 -2.05 14.70
C ASP A 30 -0.36 -3.42 14.95
N GLY A 31 -0.22 -4.25 13.92
CA GLY A 31 0.46 -5.54 14.00
C GLY A 31 1.99 -5.43 14.10
N ASN A 32 2.67 -6.58 14.13
CA ASN A 32 4.13 -6.65 14.14
C ASN A 32 4.74 -6.86 12.74
N THR A 33 3.90 -7.06 11.73
CA THR A 33 4.28 -7.34 10.35
C THR A 33 3.26 -6.73 9.39
N VAL A 34 3.64 -6.58 8.12
CA VAL A 34 2.69 -6.20 7.06
C VAL A 34 1.57 -7.22 7.00
N ASN A 35 0.32 -6.75 6.98
CA ASN A 35 -0.83 -7.61 6.76
C ASN A 35 -0.89 -8.03 5.28
N LEU A 36 -0.57 -9.30 5.00
CA LEU A 36 -0.55 -9.82 3.64
C LEU A 36 -1.92 -10.09 3.05
N ASP A 37 -3.01 -10.01 3.82
CA ASP A 37 -4.36 -10.00 3.25
C ASP A 37 -4.68 -8.65 2.60
N ASN A 38 -4.05 -7.58 3.10
CA ASN A 38 -4.20 -6.22 2.58
C ASN A 38 -3.17 -5.88 1.50
N TRP A 39 -1.93 -6.33 1.65
CA TRP A 39 -0.78 -5.85 0.87
C TRP A 39 0.01 -6.98 0.21
N ALA A 40 0.65 -6.67 -0.92
CA ALA A 40 1.68 -7.48 -1.54
C ALA A 40 3.00 -6.71 -1.60
N TYR A 41 4.11 -7.41 -1.39
CA TYR A 41 5.44 -6.84 -1.64
C TYR A 41 5.70 -6.73 -3.14
N SER A 42 6.47 -5.71 -3.52
CA SER A 42 7.15 -5.69 -4.81
C SER A 42 8.61 -6.15 -4.64
N ASP A 43 9.06 -7.04 -5.52
CA ASP A 43 10.44 -7.55 -5.59
C ASP A 43 11.13 -7.17 -6.91
N MET A 44 10.53 -6.25 -7.67
CA MET A 44 11.03 -5.79 -8.96
C MET A 44 12.13 -4.76 -8.81
N CYS A 45 13.07 -4.74 -9.76
CA CYS A 45 13.88 -3.56 -10.01
C CYS A 45 13.20 -2.76 -11.12
N GLU A 46 13.16 -1.44 -11.00
CA GLU A 46 12.60 -0.55 -12.01
C GLU A 46 13.72 0.33 -12.54
N GLY A 47 13.83 0.44 -13.87
CA GLY A 47 14.81 1.31 -14.51
C GLY A 47 16.09 0.58 -14.97
N LYS A 48 16.48 0.90 -16.22
CA LYS A 48 17.76 0.57 -16.87
C LYS A 48 18.19 -0.90 -16.86
N THR A 49 17.35 -1.77 -17.40
CA THR A 49 17.87 -2.94 -18.15
C THR A 49 17.24 -2.96 -19.55
N PRO A 50 17.92 -3.50 -20.58
CA PRO A 50 17.29 -3.73 -21.89
C PRO A 50 15.99 -4.53 -21.81
N SER A 51 15.82 -5.34 -20.74
CA SER A 51 14.62 -6.12 -20.44
C SER A 51 13.48 -5.34 -19.77
N GLN A 52 13.73 -4.14 -19.23
CA GLN A 52 12.72 -3.31 -18.55
C GLN A 52 12.86 -1.83 -18.97
N PRO A 53 12.50 -1.49 -20.22
CA PRO A 53 12.61 -0.13 -20.75
C PRO A 53 11.55 0.84 -20.22
N TRP A 54 10.61 0.34 -19.42
CA TRP A 54 9.48 1.10 -18.87
C TRP A 54 9.78 1.56 -17.43
N GLY A 55 9.17 2.66 -16.98
CA GLY A 55 9.38 3.25 -15.65
C GLY A 55 10.24 4.53 -15.69
N ASN A 56 10.72 5.00 -14.53
CA ASN A 56 11.34 6.33 -14.38
C ASN A 56 12.87 6.34 -14.29
N HIS A 57 13.55 5.31 -14.80
CA HIS A 57 15.00 5.14 -14.62
C HIS A 57 15.44 5.19 -13.14
N GLU A 58 14.64 4.56 -12.28
CA GLU A 58 14.90 4.50 -10.85
C GLU A 58 16.17 3.69 -10.56
N LEU A 59 16.81 3.93 -9.41
CA LEU A 59 18.14 3.38 -9.12
C LEU A 59 18.11 2.22 -8.12
N GLN A 60 16.91 1.87 -7.64
CA GLN A 60 16.71 0.86 -6.61
C GLN A 60 16.05 -0.41 -7.14
N CYS A 61 16.39 -1.53 -6.51
CA CYS A 61 15.54 -2.72 -6.53
C CYS A 61 14.62 -2.70 -5.32
N TYR A 62 13.33 -2.97 -5.50
CA TYR A 62 12.45 -3.21 -4.36
C TYR A 62 12.77 -4.56 -3.73
N ALA A 63 12.77 -4.59 -2.40
CA ALA A 63 13.09 -5.76 -1.60
C ALA A 63 12.00 -6.00 -0.55
N ASN A 64 11.74 -7.28 -0.27
CA ASN A 64 10.73 -7.75 0.67
C ASN A 64 11.34 -8.20 2.02
N ASP A 65 12.46 -7.57 2.42
CA ASP A 65 13.11 -7.84 3.70
C ASP A 65 12.77 -6.78 4.77
N LYS A 66 13.09 -7.10 6.02
CA LYS A 66 12.79 -6.26 7.19
C LYS A 66 13.59 -4.95 7.24
N ASN A 67 14.70 -4.83 6.51
CA ASN A 67 15.45 -3.57 6.47
C ASN A 67 14.70 -2.56 5.60
N ASN A 68 14.13 -3.00 4.49
CA ASN A 68 13.41 -2.13 3.55
C ASN A 68 11.93 -1.97 3.85
N VAL A 69 11.24 -3.01 4.36
CA VAL A 69 9.81 -2.97 4.68
C VAL A 69 9.54 -3.61 6.04
N ARG A 70 9.05 -2.81 6.98
CA ARG A 70 8.65 -3.32 8.30
C ARG A 70 7.48 -2.54 8.89
N VAL A 71 6.81 -3.14 9.86
CA VAL A 71 5.89 -2.43 10.75
C VAL A 71 6.61 -2.22 12.08
N GLU A 72 6.63 -0.99 12.56
CA GLU A 72 7.27 -0.62 13.82
C GLU A 72 6.46 0.47 14.52
N LYS A 73 6.06 0.22 15.77
CA LYS A 73 5.37 1.21 16.64
C LYS A 73 4.10 1.78 15.99
N GLY A 74 3.24 0.92 15.43
CA GLY A 74 1.98 1.34 14.79
C GLY A 74 2.18 2.09 13.47
N ASN A 75 3.28 1.85 12.76
CA ASN A 75 3.56 2.50 11.47
C ASN A 75 4.19 1.53 10.50
N LEU A 76 3.78 1.61 9.23
CA LEU A 76 4.57 1.09 8.12
C LEU A 76 5.83 1.95 7.92
N VAL A 77 6.99 1.30 7.87
CA VAL A 77 8.28 1.94 7.61
C VAL A 77 8.87 1.36 6.33
N LEU A 78 8.97 2.21 5.32
CA LEU A 78 9.69 1.95 4.08
C LEU A 78 11.04 2.66 4.12
N THR A 79 12.12 1.92 3.91
CA THR A 79 13.48 2.45 4.00
C THR A 79 14.19 2.26 2.68
N ALA A 80 14.81 3.32 2.14
CA ALA A 80 15.76 3.22 1.04
C ALA A 80 17.17 3.02 1.62
N THR A 81 17.91 2.04 1.10
CA THR A 81 19.19 1.60 1.65
C THR A 81 20.24 1.55 0.55
N PRO A 82 21.39 2.23 0.67
CA PRO A 82 22.50 2.05 -0.25
C PRO A 82 23.12 0.66 -0.06
N LEU A 83 23.55 0.05 -1.16
CA LEU A 83 24.24 -1.24 -1.14
C LEU A 83 25.75 -1.02 -1.27
N ASN A 84 26.52 -1.82 -0.52
CA ASN A 84 27.98 -1.87 -0.67
C ASN A 84 28.39 -2.66 -1.92
N THR A 85 27.54 -3.59 -2.37
CA THR A 85 27.73 -4.38 -3.58
C THR A 85 26.46 -4.31 -4.40
N PRO A 86 26.50 -3.91 -5.68
CA PRO A 86 25.30 -3.77 -6.49
C PRO A 86 24.53 -5.08 -6.57
N GLN A 87 23.20 -5.01 -6.47
CA GLN A 87 22.30 -6.14 -6.64
C GLN A 87 21.50 -5.95 -7.92
N ARG A 88 21.51 -6.93 -8.83
CA ARG A 88 20.83 -6.84 -10.14
C ARG A 88 21.15 -5.51 -10.88
N GLU A 89 22.41 -5.06 -10.82
CA GLU A 89 22.91 -3.80 -11.40
C GLU A 89 22.42 -2.51 -10.70
N HIS A 90 21.72 -2.61 -9.57
CA HIS A 90 21.22 -1.46 -8.80
C HIS A 90 22.04 -1.24 -7.53
N ASN A 91 22.23 0.03 -7.17
CA ASN A 91 23.07 0.44 -6.02
C ASN A 91 22.27 0.72 -4.76
N TYR A 92 20.95 0.59 -4.84
CA TYR A 92 20.04 0.87 -3.74
C TYR A 92 18.98 -0.23 -3.65
N THR A 93 18.47 -0.48 -2.45
CA THR A 93 17.20 -1.18 -2.25
C THR A 93 16.17 -0.24 -1.63
N SER A 94 14.90 -0.53 -1.84
CA SER A 94 13.81 0.20 -1.18
C SER A 94 12.60 -0.71 -0.93
N GLY A 95 11.59 -0.16 -0.27
CA GLY A 95 10.31 -0.82 -0.03
C GLY A 95 9.20 -0.29 -0.94
N LYS A 96 8.39 -1.19 -1.51
CA LYS A 96 7.14 -0.88 -2.20
C LYS A 96 6.09 -1.92 -1.83
N LEU A 97 4.93 -1.44 -1.40
CA LEU A 97 3.74 -2.27 -1.13
C LEU A 97 2.65 -1.92 -2.12
N ILE A 98 1.93 -2.94 -2.57
CA ILE A 98 0.81 -2.83 -3.49
C ILE A 98 -0.45 -3.30 -2.76
N GLY A 99 -1.49 -2.48 -2.73
CA GLY A 99 -2.77 -2.84 -2.13
C GLY A 99 -3.48 -3.93 -2.95
N LYS A 100 -4.04 -4.93 -2.27
CA LYS A 100 -4.79 -6.04 -2.91
C LYS A 100 -6.25 -5.68 -3.20
N LYS A 101 -6.79 -4.69 -2.50
CA LYS A 101 -8.15 -4.19 -2.72
C LYS A 101 -8.16 -3.13 -3.82
N GLY A 102 -9.17 -3.21 -4.69
CA GLY A 102 -9.49 -2.17 -5.64
C GLY A 102 -10.77 -1.48 -5.20
N PHE A 103 -10.85 -0.18 -5.43
CA PHE A 103 -12.00 0.65 -5.08
C PHE A 103 -12.41 1.46 -6.31
N THR A 104 -13.71 1.75 -6.40
CA THR A 104 -14.24 2.66 -7.40
C THR A 104 -14.80 3.87 -6.67
N TYR A 105 -14.22 5.04 -6.95
CA TYR A 105 -14.48 6.28 -6.23
C TYR A 105 -14.09 6.20 -4.74
N GLY A 106 -14.33 7.28 -4.01
CA GLY A 106 -14.04 7.38 -2.59
C GLY A 106 -12.98 8.43 -2.26
N LYS A 107 -12.69 8.53 -0.97
CA LYS A 107 -11.65 9.38 -0.41
C LYS A 107 -10.52 8.49 0.12
N PHE A 108 -9.30 8.73 -0.34
CA PHE A 108 -8.12 7.97 0.07
C PHE A 108 -7.18 8.88 0.83
N GLU A 109 -6.87 8.53 2.06
CA GLU A 109 -6.01 9.32 2.94
C GLU A 109 -4.89 8.43 3.48
N MET A 110 -3.69 9.02 3.59
CA MET A 110 -2.59 8.45 4.33
C MET A 110 -2.02 9.49 5.27
N ARG A 111 -1.53 9.04 6.43
CA ARG A 111 -0.72 9.87 7.33
C ARG A 111 0.68 9.29 7.37
N GLY A 112 1.67 10.09 6.99
CA GLY A 112 3.05 9.63 6.94
C GLY A 112 4.06 10.76 7.17
N ARG A 113 5.29 10.36 7.52
CA ARG A 113 6.46 11.24 7.52
C ARG A 113 7.32 10.88 6.33
N VAL A 114 7.60 11.87 5.48
CA VAL A 114 8.51 11.70 4.34
C VAL A 114 9.97 11.80 4.79
N PRO A 115 10.89 11.01 4.20
CA PRO A 115 12.30 11.08 4.52
C PRO A 115 12.91 12.39 4.00
N LYS A 116 13.97 12.87 4.67
CA LYS A 116 14.78 13.99 4.20
C LYS A 116 16.02 13.42 3.51
N GLY A 117 16.34 13.93 2.32
CA GLY A 117 17.53 13.52 1.59
C GLY A 117 17.44 13.90 0.12
N LYS A 118 18.60 14.10 -0.51
CA LYS A 118 18.65 14.35 -1.95
C LYS A 118 18.29 13.06 -2.70
N HIS A 119 17.52 13.17 -3.78
CA HIS A 119 17.13 12.06 -4.66
C HIS A 119 16.16 11.02 -4.07
N LEU A 120 15.62 11.24 -2.86
CA LEU A 120 14.55 10.39 -2.32
C LEU A 120 13.20 10.80 -2.93
N TRP A 121 12.44 9.81 -3.40
CA TRP A 121 11.14 10.01 -4.02
C TRP A 121 10.07 9.14 -3.34
N PRO A 122 9.51 9.59 -2.20
CA PRO A 122 8.39 8.92 -1.56
C PRO A 122 7.11 9.19 -2.37
N ALA A 123 6.28 8.17 -2.56
CA ALA A 123 5.01 8.30 -3.26
C ALA A 123 3.90 7.49 -2.58
N PHE A 124 2.69 8.05 -2.61
CA PHE A 124 1.43 7.36 -2.34
C PHE A 124 0.51 7.68 -3.51
N TRP A 125 0.17 6.64 -4.26
CA TRP A 125 -0.47 6.77 -5.55
C TRP A 125 -1.30 5.53 -5.83
N MET A 126 -2.14 5.61 -6.85
CA MET A 126 -3.08 4.55 -7.21
C MET A 126 -2.92 4.22 -8.70
N LEU A 127 -3.19 2.95 -9.03
CA LEU A 127 -3.31 2.45 -10.39
C LEU A 127 -4.70 1.84 -10.59
N PRO A 128 -5.22 1.81 -11.83
CA PRO A 128 -6.40 1.03 -12.14
C PRO A 128 -6.15 -0.45 -11.85
N LYS A 129 -7.18 -1.16 -11.40
CA LYS A 129 -7.10 -2.61 -11.18
C LYS A 129 -6.88 -3.38 -12.48
N ASP A 130 -7.56 -2.94 -13.54
CA ASP A 130 -7.50 -3.53 -14.87
C ASP A 130 -6.94 -2.53 -15.88
N PHE A 131 -5.97 -2.97 -16.66
CA PHE A 131 -5.26 -2.16 -17.65
C PHE A 131 -5.93 -2.21 -19.03
N VAL A 132 -7.19 -1.77 -19.09
CA VAL A 132 -8.02 -1.89 -20.29
C VAL A 132 -7.59 -0.96 -21.43
N TYR A 133 -6.90 0.14 -21.13
CA TYR A 133 -6.57 1.19 -22.11
C TYR A 133 -5.05 1.46 -22.28
N GLY A 134 -4.19 0.50 -21.90
CA GLY A 134 -2.74 0.60 -22.04
C GLY A 134 -2.00 0.09 -20.80
N SER A 135 -0.73 -0.29 -20.99
CA SER A 135 0.08 -1.00 -19.98
C SER A 135 1.27 -0.19 -19.43
N THR A 136 1.41 1.08 -19.82
CA THR A 136 2.56 1.92 -19.44
C THR A 136 2.14 3.01 -18.48
N PHE A 137 2.62 2.93 -17.24
CA PHE A 137 2.44 3.95 -16.22
C PHE A 137 3.76 4.16 -15.50
N ALA A 138 4.07 5.41 -15.23
CA ALA A 138 5.16 5.79 -14.36
C ALA A 138 4.54 6.67 -13.27
N ALA A 139 4.84 6.41 -12.01
CA ALA A 139 4.47 7.33 -10.95
C ALA A 139 5.20 8.66 -11.22
N SER A 140 4.46 9.77 -11.25
CA SER A 140 5.00 11.13 -11.44
C SER A 140 5.28 11.83 -10.13
#